data_AF-A0AAV7NP32-F1
#
_entry.id   AF-A0AAV7NP32-F1
#
_cell.length_a   1.000
_cell.length_b   1.000
_cell.length_c   1.000
_cell.angle_alpha   90.00
_cell.angle_beta   90.00
_cell.angle_gamma   90.00
#
_symmetry.space_group_name_H-M   'P 1'
#
loop_
_entity.id
_entity.type
_entity.pdbx_description
1 polymer ?
#
loop_
_entity_poly.entity_id
_entity_poly.type
_entity_poly.pdbx_seq_one_letter_code
_entity_poly.pdbx_strand_id
1 'polypeptide(L)'
;MWVTFLDSFNGIPLQVWREREWDAQLFSDAAGSSGFGLYWEGRWCAEEWPSEWKGGGRSIAFLEFFLLIVAVCLWGWELSHSRVLFRVDNLAVVQMVNRQSAREAGLLQLLRVFVLHCLRHDIQFSAKHVPGVHNDIADALSRSQWERFHGLTTGVALRRIRMPKALWRVGEPGCFGWS
;
A
#
# COMPACT_ATOMS: atom_id res chain seq x y z
N MET A 1 -13.74 -0.50 16.83
CA MET A 1 -13.12 0.00 15.59
C MET A 1 -13.88 1.23 15.07
N TRP A 2 -15.12 1.11 14.57
CA TRP A 2 -15.87 2.27 14.08
C TRP A 2 -16.26 3.28 15.18
N VAL A 3 -16.65 2.81 16.37
CA VAL A 3 -17.01 3.68 17.50
C VAL A 3 -15.82 4.55 17.93
N THR A 4 -14.64 3.95 18.07
CA THR A 4 -13.39 4.65 18.41
C THR A 4 -12.95 5.66 17.34
N PHE A 5 -13.19 5.35 16.07
CA PHE A 5 -12.86 6.27 14.98
C PHE A 5 -13.77 7.49 14.97
N LEU A 6 -15.08 7.30 15.19
CA LEU A 6 -16.06 8.39 15.19
C LEU A 6 -15.74 9.48 16.21
N ASP A 7 -15.16 9.12 17.37
CA ASP A 7 -14.73 10.11 18.37
C ASP A 7 -13.62 11.04 17.88
N SER A 8 -12.85 10.61 16.86
CA SER A 8 -11.72 11.35 16.27
C SER A 8 -12.00 11.88 14.86
N PHE A 9 -13.18 11.59 14.30
CA PHE A 9 -13.50 11.91 12.92
C PHE A 9 -13.83 13.40 12.77
N ASN A 10 -13.18 14.08 11.82
CA ASN A 10 -13.32 15.53 11.59
C ASN A 10 -14.60 15.93 10.82
N GLY A 11 -15.50 14.98 10.53
CA GLY A 11 -16.78 15.26 9.86
C GLY A 11 -16.68 15.45 8.34
N ILE A 12 -15.52 15.22 7.71
CA ILE A 12 -15.35 15.33 6.26
C ILE A 12 -15.61 13.97 5.61
N PRO A 13 -16.74 13.77 4.90
CA PRO A 13 -16.99 12.52 4.20
C PRO A 13 -15.97 12.34 3.07
N LEU A 14 -15.58 11.09 2.81
CA LEU A 14 -14.90 10.68 1.57
C LEU A 14 -15.85 10.95 0.38
N GLN A 15 -15.93 12.18 -0.14
CA GLN A 15 -16.88 12.47 -1.22
C GLN A 15 -16.47 13.53 -2.26
N VAL A 16 -16.72 13.11 -3.50
CA VAL A 16 -16.88 13.79 -4.81
C VAL A 16 -15.61 14.20 -5.57
N TRP A 17 -15.35 13.40 -6.62
CA TRP A 17 -14.38 13.59 -7.70
C TRP A 17 -14.51 14.97 -8.37
N ARG A 18 -13.58 15.89 -8.05
CA ARG A 18 -13.18 16.94 -9.00
C ARG A 18 -11.90 16.51 -9.70
N GLU A 19 -11.87 16.75 -11.00
CA GLU A 19 -10.73 16.66 -11.92
C GLU A 19 -9.56 17.54 -11.44
N ARG A 20 -8.85 17.09 -10.41
CA ARG A 20 -7.51 17.57 -10.07
C ARG A 20 -6.53 16.43 -10.22
N GLU A 21 -5.30 16.79 -10.51
CA GLU A 21 -4.17 15.86 -10.55
C GLU A 21 -3.94 15.20 -9.18
N TRP A 22 -3.22 14.08 -9.19
CA TRP A 22 -2.84 13.37 -7.97
C TRP A 22 -1.60 14.03 -7.38
N ASP A 23 -1.64 14.35 -6.09
CA ASP A 23 -0.51 14.97 -5.39
C ASP A 23 0.66 13.99 -5.23
N ALA A 24 0.36 12.68 -5.11
CA ALA A 24 1.36 11.64 -5.01
C ALA A 24 0.96 10.38 -5.80
N GLN A 25 1.96 9.69 -6.35
CA GLN A 25 1.80 8.39 -7.01
C GLN A 25 2.71 7.35 -6.35
N LEU A 26 2.08 6.29 -5.83
CA LEU A 26 2.76 5.19 -5.15
C LEU A 26 2.77 3.98 -6.06
N PHE A 27 3.92 3.35 -6.21
CA PHE A 27 4.09 2.14 -7.02
C PHE A 27 4.35 0.95 -6.11
N SER A 28 3.59 -0.13 -6.31
CA SER A 28 3.72 -1.38 -5.56
C SER A 28 3.89 -2.56 -6.50
N ASP A 29 4.66 -3.56 -6.05
CA ASP A 29 4.78 -4.84 -6.74
C ASP A 29 5.10 -5.95 -5.72
N ALA A 30 4.36 -7.05 -5.80
CA ALA A 30 4.54 -8.25 -4.99
C ALA A 30 5.04 -9.42 -5.85
N ALA A 31 6.30 -9.80 -5.66
CA ALA A 31 6.85 -11.01 -6.29
C ALA A 31 6.54 -12.23 -5.40
N GLY A 32 5.57 -13.07 -5.80
CA GLY A 32 5.00 -14.12 -4.95
C GLY A 32 5.97 -15.10 -4.25
N SER A 33 7.17 -15.33 -4.79
CA SER A 33 8.19 -16.21 -4.19
C SER A 33 9.38 -15.48 -3.56
N SER A 34 9.49 -14.16 -3.72
CA SER A 34 10.68 -13.38 -3.33
C SER A 34 10.35 -12.40 -2.22
N GLY A 35 9.75 -11.26 -2.56
CA GLY A 35 9.46 -10.18 -1.65
C GLY A 35 8.54 -9.16 -2.31
N PHE A 36 8.65 -7.92 -1.85
CA PHE A 36 7.90 -6.80 -2.41
C PHE A 36 8.75 -5.55 -2.60
N GLY A 37 8.24 -4.68 -3.46
CA GLY A 37 8.78 -3.35 -3.71
C GLY A 37 7.69 -2.29 -3.55
N LEU A 38 8.05 -1.22 -2.84
CA LEU A 38 7.28 0.01 -2.74
C LEU A 38 8.16 1.19 -3.14
N TYR A 39 7.63 2.09 -3.97
CA TYR A 39 8.34 3.28 -4.42
C TYR A 39 7.44 4.51 -4.46
N TRP A 40 7.99 5.64 -4.01
CA TRP A 40 7.37 6.96 -4.01
C TRP A 40 8.43 8.06 -4.04
N GLU A 41 8.62 8.73 -5.18
CA GLU A 41 9.46 9.94 -5.28
C GLU A 41 10.82 9.81 -4.56
N GLY A 42 11.59 8.76 -4.89
CA GLY A 42 12.88 8.46 -4.28
C GLY A 42 12.81 7.78 -2.91
N ARG A 43 11.66 7.79 -2.22
CA ARG A 43 11.41 6.96 -1.03
C ARG A 43 11.07 5.55 -1.46
N TRP A 44 11.65 4.57 -0.82
CA TRP A 44 11.39 3.18 -1.17
C TRP A 44 11.49 2.23 0.02
N CYS A 45 10.75 1.14 -0.07
CA CYS A 45 10.80 0.03 0.87
C CYS A 45 10.80 -1.27 0.07
N ALA A 46 11.71 -2.18 0.40
CA ALA A 46 11.74 -3.52 -0.15
C ALA A 46 12.19 -4.48 0.95
N GLU A 47 11.44 -5.57 1.09
CA GLU A 47 11.72 -6.64 2.04
C GLU A 47 11.40 -7.99 1.38
N GLU A 48 12.10 -9.02 1.81
CA GLU A 48 11.74 -10.39 1.46
C GLU A 48 10.52 -10.84 2.26
N TRP A 49 9.75 -11.76 1.67
CA TRP A 49 8.66 -12.39 2.40
C TRP A 49 9.21 -13.20 3.59
N PRO A 50 8.52 -13.23 4.74
CA PRO A 50 8.83 -14.18 5.81
C PRO A 50 8.72 -15.61 5.29
N SER A 51 9.47 -16.55 5.87
CA SER A 51 9.42 -17.97 5.52
C SER A 51 8.01 -18.55 5.57
N GLU A 52 7.19 -18.06 6.50
CA GLU A 52 5.79 -18.43 6.74
C GLU A 52 4.87 -17.99 5.60
N TRP A 53 5.32 -17.06 4.76
CA TRP A 53 4.58 -16.56 3.59
C TRP A 53 5.11 -17.22 2.30
N LYS A 54 6.36 -17.67 2.29
CA LYS A 54 6.99 -18.43 1.19
C LYS A 54 6.43 -19.87 1.14
N GLY A 55 5.20 -20.04 0.64
CA GLY A 55 4.57 -21.37 0.57
C GLY A 55 3.14 -21.46 0.03
N GLY A 56 2.60 -20.38 -0.57
CA GLY A 56 1.30 -20.43 -1.26
C GLY A 56 0.06 -20.26 -0.37
N GLY A 57 0.22 -19.89 0.91
CA GLY A 57 -0.91 -19.63 1.80
C GLY A 57 -1.60 -18.27 1.62
N ARG A 58 -1.01 -17.36 0.83
CA ARG A 58 -1.54 -16.01 0.58
C ARG A 58 -1.76 -15.81 -0.92
N SER A 59 -2.94 -15.32 -1.28
CA SER A 59 -3.25 -14.99 -2.67
C SER A 59 -2.41 -13.78 -3.14
N ILE A 60 -2.14 -13.70 -4.44
CA ILE A 60 -1.44 -12.53 -5.00
C ILE A 60 -2.19 -11.22 -4.70
N ALA A 61 -3.53 -11.25 -4.69
CA ALA A 61 -4.34 -10.09 -4.35
C ALA A 61 -4.17 -9.66 -2.89
N PHE A 62 -3.99 -10.61 -1.97
CA PHE A 62 -3.65 -10.30 -0.58
C PHE A 62 -2.28 -9.61 -0.50
N LEU A 63 -1.27 -10.15 -1.19
CA LEU A 63 0.09 -9.60 -1.15
C LEU A 63 0.12 -8.18 -1.71
N GLU A 64 -0.47 -7.96 -2.89
CA GLU A 64 -0.57 -6.64 -3.51
C GLU A 64 -1.32 -5.65 -2.61
N PHE A 65 -2.46 -6.04 -2.04
CA PHE A 65 -3.21 -5.14 -1.18
C PHE A 65 -2.50 -4.82 0.14
N PHE A 66 -1.78 -5.79 0.70
CA PHE A 66 -0.95 -5.58 1.87
C PHE A 66 0.08 -4.47 1.64
N LEU A 67 0.63 -4.34 0.44
CA LEU A 67 1.58 -3.27 0.11
C LEU A 67 0.99 -1.87 0.21
N LEU A 68 -0.29 -1.71 -0.14
CA LEU A 68 -0.98 -0.43 0.01
C LEU A 68 -1.11 -0.03 1.49
N ILE A 69 -1.39 -1.00 2.36
CA ILE A 69 -1.42 -0.76 3.81
C ILE A 69 -0.03 -0.39 4.32
N VAL A 70 1.01 -1.13 3.92
CA VAL A 70 2.39 -0.82 4.29
C VAL A 70 2.75 0.60 3.84
N ALA A 71 2.43 1.00 2.61
CA ALA A 71 2.73 2.32 2.10
C ALA A 71 2.08 3.44 2.93
N VAL A 72 0.79 3.30 3.30
CA VAL A 72 0.10 4.28 4.16
C VAL A 72 0.68 4.28 5.58
N CYS A 73 1.08 3.12 6.12
CA CYS A 73 1.72 3.07 7.43
C CYS A 73 3.12 3.71 7.45
N LEU A 74 3.89 3.58 6.37
CA LEU A 74 5.23 4.16 6.27
C LEU A 74 5.20 5.67 5.98
N TRP A 75 4.28 6.10 5.14
CA TRP A 75 4.27 7.45 4.57
C TRP A 75 3.04 8.26 4.92
N GLY A 76 2.11 7.75 5.74
CA GLY A 76 0.84 8.41 6.03
C GLY A 76 1.00 9.85 6.56
N TRP A 77 2.00 10.10 7.41
CA TRP A 77 2.32 11.45 7.88
C TRP A 77 2.79 12.38 6.75
N GLU A 78 3.64 11.88 5.85
CA GLU A 78 4.20 12.65 4.73
C GLU A 78 3.17 12.85 3.61
N LEU A 79 2.19 11.96 3.51
CA LEU A 79 1.06 12.01 2.59
C LEU A 79 -0.18 12.67 3.19
N SER A 80 -0.11 13.23 4.40
CA SER A 80 -1.30 13.75 5.08
C SER A 80 -1.93 14.90 4.29
N HIS A 81 -3.27 14.96 4.26
CA HIS A 81 -4.06 15.92 3.49
C HIS A 81 -3.83 15.91 1.96
N SER A 82 -3.33 14.81 1.41
CA SER A 82 -3.02 14.68 -0.02
C SER A 82 -3.92 13.69 -0.76
N ARG A 83 -3.94 13.81 -2.08
CA ARG A 83 -4.57 12.87 -3.01
C ARG A 83 -3.52 11.89 -3.54
N VAL A 84 -3.68 10.63 -3.15
CA VAL A 84 -2.73 9.55 -3.45
C VAL A 84 -3.31 8.58 -4.47
N LEU A 85 -2.58 8.39 -5.57
CA LEU A 85 -2.87 7.34 -6.55
C LEU A 85 -1.96 6.13 -6.33
N PHE A 86 -2.56 4.99 -6.01
CA PHE A 86 -1.86 3.72 -5.93
C PHE A 86 -1.81 3.06 -7.31
N ARG A 87 -0.60 2.83 -7.82
CA ARG A 87 -0.31 2.11 -9.05
C ARG A 87 -0.08 0.64 -8.69
N VAL A 88 -1.01 -0.21 -9.10
CA VAL A 88 -1.08 -1.63 -8.71
C VAL A 88 -1.22 -2.47 -9.98
N ASP A 89 -0.53 -3.61 -10.06
CA ASP A 89 -0.59 -4.52 -11.20
C ASP A 89 -1.82 -5.45 -11.18
N ASN A 90 -2.50 -5.54 -10.02
CA ASN A 90 -3.62 -6.44 -9.80
C ASN A 90 -4.97 -5.72 -9.91
N LEU A 91 -5.70 -6.00 -10.99
CA LEU A 91 -7.00 -5.37 -11.26
C LEU A 91 -8.06 -5.67 -10.18
N ALA A 92 -8.00 -6.83 -9.51
CA ALA A 92 -8.93 -7.14 -8.43
C ALA A 92 -8.69 -6.25 -7.21
N VAL A 93 -7.43 -5.96 -6.87
CA VAL A 93 -7.06 -5.00 -5.82
C VAL A 93 -7.50 -3.60 -6.21
N VAL A 94 -7.28 -3.19 -7.46
CA VAL A 94 -7.74 -1.88 -7.97
C VAL A 94 -9.25 -1.72 -7.79
N GLN A 95 -10.03 -2.72 -8.19
CA GLN A 95 -11.49 -2.70 -8.04
C GLN A 95 -11.91 -2.70 -6.57
N MET A 96 -11.25 -3.49 -5.73
CA MET A 96 -11.54 -3.56 -4.29
C MET A 96 -11.32 -2.22 -3.60
N VAL A 97 -10.19 -1.55 -3.88
CA VAL A 97 -9.85 -0.24 -3.31
C VAL A 97 -10.85 0.82 -3.77
N ASN A 98 -11.10 0.92 -5.08
CA ASN A 98 -11.98 1.95 -5.63
C ASN A 98 -13.45 1.75 -5.24
N ARG A 99 -13.91 0.52 -5.09
CA ARG A 99 -15.28 0.22 -4.60
C ARG A 99 -15.38 0.22 -3.08
N GLN A 100 -14.25 0.22 -2.38
CA GLN A 100 -14.17 0.07 -0.92
C GLN A 100 -14.96 -1.16 -0.43
N SER A 101 -14.90 -2.26 -1.18
CA SER A 101 -15.64 -3.49 -0.88
C SER A 101 -14.84 -4.73 -1.26
N ALA A 102 -14.88 -5.76 -0.41
CA ALA A 102 -14.31 -7.08 -0.69
C ALA A 102 -15.34 -8.18 -0.37
N ARG A 103 -15.32 -9.27 -1.15
CA ARG A 103 -16.17 -10.44 -0.89
C ARG A 103 -15.63 -11.34 0.20
N GLU A 104 -14.30 -11.45 0.27
CA GLU A 104 -13.61 -12.26 1.26
C GLU A 104 -13.51 -11.50 2.59
N ALA A 105 -13.89 -12.14 3.70
CA ALA A 105 -13.91 -11.51 5.02
C ALA A 105 -12.51 -11.03 5.47
N GLY A 106 -11.45 -11.79 5.17
CA GLY A 106 -10.08 -11.42 5.49
C GLY A 106 -9.63 -10.16 4.77
N LEU A 107 -9.86 -10.07 3.46
CA LEU A 107 -9.57 -8.87 2.68
C LEU A 107 -10.44 -7.68 3.11
N LEU A 108 -11.71 -7.91 3.47
CA LEU A 108 -12.57 -6.84 3.98
C LEU A 108 -12.07 -6.27 5.31
N GLN A 109 -11.54 -7.11 6.20
CA GLN A 109 -10.93 -6.65 7.45
C GLN A 109 -9.69 -5.80 7.18
N LEU A 110 -8.81 -6.24 6.28
CA LEU A 110 -7.66 -5.44 5.83
C LEU A 110 -8.09 -4.12 5.19
N LEU A 111 -9.17 -4.14 4.40
CA LEU A 111 -9.69 -2.94 3.75
C LEU A 111 -10.17 -1.91 4.75
N ARG A 112 -10.80 -2.34 5.85
CA ARG A 112 -11.17 -1.44 6.94
C ARG A 112 -9.95 -0.82 7.60
N VAL A 113 -8.88 -1.60 7.82
CA VAL A 113 -7.61 -1.09 8.36
C VAL A 113 -7.03 -0.04 7.41
N PHE A 114 -6.93 -0.35 6.12
CA PHE A 114 -6.44 0.56 5.09
C PHE A 114 -7.22 1.90 5.09
N VAL A 115 -8.55 1.84 4.97
CA VAL A 115 -9.41 3.03 4.93
C VAL A 115 -9.26 3.87 6.20
N LEU A 116 -9.19 3.22 7.36
CA LEU A 116 -9.02 3.91 8.64
C LEU A 116 -7.68 4.64 8.74
N HIS A 117 -6.59 4.03 8.27
CA HIS A 117 -5.29 4.71 8.19
C HIS A 117 -5.32 5.89 7.22
N CYS A 118 -5.95 5.75 6.04
CA CYS A 118 -6.12 6.87 5.13
C CYS A 118 -6.90 8.01 5.78
N LEU A 119 -8.03 7.72 6.43
CA LEU A 119 -8.85 8.71 7.10
C LEU A 119 -8.13 9.43 8.24
N ARG A 120 -7.31 8.72 9.02
CA ARG A 120 -6.50 9.32 10.11
C ARG A 120 -5.54 10.38 9.59
N HIS A 121 -5.06 10.22 8.36
CA HIS A 121 -4.14 11.14 7.70
C HIS A 121 -4.85 12.08 6.72
N ASP A 122 -6.18 12.05 6.64
CA ASP A 122 -6.95 12.81 5.65
C ASP A 122 -6.47 12.57 4.20
N ILE A 123 -6.09 11.32 3.92
CA ILE A 123 -5.63 10.87 2.60
C ILE A 123 -6.85 10.54 1.75
N GLN A 124 -6.97 11.24 0.63
CA GLN A 124 -7.88 10.86 -0.44
C GLN A 124 -7.17 9.87 -1.35
N PHE A 125 -7.78 8.72 -1.64
CA PHE A 125 -7.09 7.66 -2.39
C PHE A 125 -7.89 7.14 -3.58
N SER A 126 -7.16 6.66 -4.59
CA SER A 126 -7.68 5.77 -5.63
C SER A 126 -6.59 4.79 -6.04
N ALA A 127 -6.97 3.66 -6.61
CA ALA A 127 -6.06 2.75 -7.27
C ALA A 127 -6.25 2.81 -8.79
N LYS A 128 -5.16 2.68 -9.55
CA LYS A 128 -5.19 2.53 -11.01
C LYS A 128 -4.26 1.41 -11.42
N HIS A 129 -4.77 0.55 -12.30
CA HIS A 129 -3.98 -0.53 -12.87
C HIS A 129 -2.79 0.04 -13.65
N VAL A 130 -1.60 -0.49 -13.39
CA VAL A 130 -0.39 -0.17 -14.13
C VAL A 130 0.09 -1.42 -14.86
N PRO A 131 0.28 -1.38 -16.19
CA PRO A 131 0.95 -2.47 -16.90
C PRO A 131 2.38 -2.63 -16.36
N GLY A 132 2.88 -3.85 -16.23
CA GLY A 132 4.20 -4.12 -15.62
C GLY A 132 5.37 -3.29 -16.20
N VAL A 133 5.30 -2.93 -17.48
CA VAL A 133 6.30 -2.05 -18.16
C VAL A 133 6.38 -0.64 -17.57
N HIS A 134 5.33 -0.17 -16.91
CA HIS A 134 5.32 1.13 -16.23
C HIS A 134 5.53 1.00 -14.71
N ASN A 135 5.78 -0.22 -14.21
CA ASN A 135 6.03 -0.54 -12.81
C ASN A 135 7.47 -1.00 -12.54
N ASP A 136 8.40 -0.71 -13.47
CA ASP A 136 9.75 -1.26 -13.49
C ASP A 136 10.54 -1.07 -12.19
N ILE A 137 10.37 0.08 -11.51
CA ILE A 137 11.06 0.35 -10.24
C ILE A 137 10.55 -0.59 -9.15
N ALA A 138 9.23 -0.72 -8.99
CA ALA A 138 8.65 -1.59 -7.97
C ALA A 138 8.91 -3.07 -8.27
N ASP A 139 8.83 -3.49 -9.55
CA ASP A 139 9.18 -4.85 -9.99
C ASP A 139 10.67 -5.18 -9.76
N ALA A 140 11.57 -4.23 -10.03
CA ALA A 140 12.99 -4.42 -9.72
C ALA A 140 13.22 -4.57 -8.21
N LEU A 141 12.52 -3.78 -7.39
CA LEU A 141 12.59 -3.86 -5.93
C LEU A 141 12.03 -5.19 -5.39
N SER A 142 10.87 -5.64 -5.87
CA SER A 142 10.20 -6.86 -5.39
C SER A 142 10.99 -8.13 -5.67
N ARG A 143 11.80 -8.12 -6.73
CA ARG A 143 12.68 -9.21 -7.16
C ARG A 143 14.13 -9.05 -6.71
N SER A 144 14.45 -8.01 -5.92
CA SER A 144 15.81 -7.69 -5.48
C SER A 144 16.81 -7.51 -6.63
N GLN A 145 16.36 -6.99 -7.78
CA GLN A 145 17.18 -6.69 -8.95
C GLN A 145 17.89 -5.33 -8.77
N TRP A 146 18.86 -5.27 -7.84
CA TRP A 146 19.49 -4.01 -7.41
C TRP A 146 20.16 -3.24 -8.55
N GLU A 147 20.83 -3.92 -9.49
CA GLU A 147 21.46 -3.27 -10.64
C GLU A 147 20.42 -2.56 -11.52
N ARG A 148 19.30 -3.23 -11.82
CA ARG A 148 18.19 -2.64 -12.59
C ARG A 148 17.57 -1.47 -11.83
N PHE A 149 17.32 -1.62 -10.53
CA PHE A 149 16.79 -0.55 -9.68
C PHE A 149 17.68 0.70 -9.69
N HIS A 150 19.00 0.54 -9.52
CA HIS A 150 19.95 1.65 -9.57
C HIS A 150 20.02 2.30 -10.95
N GLY A 151 19.97 1.51 -12.03
CA GLY A 151 19.88 2.04 -13.39
C GLY A 151 18.62 2.90 -13.61
N LEU A 152 17.47 2.43 -13.16
CA LEU A 152 16.17 3.12 -13.31
C LEU A 152 16.06 4.40 -12.45
N THR A 153 16.85 4.51 -11.39
CA THR A 153 16.81 5.62 -10.42
C THR A 153 18.03 6.53 -10.49
N THR A 154 18.77 6.49 -11.61
CA THR A 154 19.96 7.32 -11.82
C THR A 154 19.63 8.81 -11.67
N GLY A 155 20.34 9.51 -10.79
CA GLY A 155 20.14 10.94 -10.52
C GLY A 155 18.98 11.26 -9.57
N VAL A 156 18.31 10.26 -9.00
CA VAL A 156 17.27 10.44 -7.98
C VAL A 156 17.88 10.35 -6.58
N ALA A 157 17.53 11.27 -5.68
CA ALA A 157 17.90 11.17 -4.27
C ALA A 157 17.08 10.06 -3.59
N LEU A 158 17.73 8.93 -3.28
CA LEU A 158 17.07 7.76 -2.71
C LEU A 158 17.05 7.77 -1.18
N ARG A 159 15.89 7.46 -0.60
CA ARG A 159 15.69 7.25 0.84
C ARG A 159 15.04 5.90 1.10
N ARG A 160 15.83 4.92 1.54
CA ARG A 160 15.33 3.61 1.96
C ARG A 160 14.65 3.71 3.33
N ILE A 161 13.48 3.09 3.46
CA ILE A 161 12.80 2.87 4.74
C ILE A 161 12.68 1.36 4.93
N ARG A 162 12.95 0.89 6.16
CA ARG A 162 12.73 -0.50 6.54
C ARG A 162 11.33 -0.66 7.09
N MET A 163 10.67 -1.75 6.75
CA MET A 163 9.33 -2.03 7.27
C MET A 163 9.40 -2.39 8.77
N PRO A 164 8.67 -1.69 9.65
CA PRO A 164 8.59 -2.06 11.06
C PRO A 164 8.07 -3.49 11.23
N LYS A 165 8.70 -4.27 12.12
CA LYS A 165 8.35 -5.69 12.33
C LYS A 165 6.88 -5.91 12.69
N ALA A 166 6.26 -4.96 13.39
CA ALA A 166 4.85 -5.04 13.78
C ALA A 166 3.90 -5.07 12.57
N LEU A 167 4.27 -4.45 11.44
CA LEU A 167 3.41 -4.42 10.25
C LEU A 167 3.27 -5.79 9.57
N TRP A 168 4.15 -6.76 9.84
CA TRP A 168 3.99 -8.12 9.32
C TRP A 168 2.76 -8.85 9.88
N ARG A 169 2.26 -8.39 11.04
CA ARG A 169 1.09 -8.95 11.72
C ARG A 169 -0.21 -8.21 11.37
N VAL A 170 -0.19 -7.34 10.36
CA VAL A 170 -1.39 -6.61 9.94
C VAL A 170 -2.46 -7.60 9.50
N GLY A 171 -3.64 -7.51 10.11
CA GLY A 171 -4.77 -8.41 9.85
C GLY A 171 -4.88 -9.60 10.81
N GLU A 172 -3.87 -9.84 11.65
CA GLU A 172 -3.98 -10.85 12.71
C GLU A 172 -4.90 -10.37 13.84
N PRO A 173 -5.76 -11.24 14.41
CA PRO A 173 -6.59 -10.90 15.56
C PRO A 173 -5.73 -10.38 16.72
N GLY A 174 -6.06 -9.20 17.26
CA GLY A 174 -5.39 -8.63 18.43
C GLY A 174 -4.09 -7.84 18.16
N CYS A 175 -3.57 -7.84 16.94
CA CYS A 175 -2.31 -7.13 16.62
C CYS A 175 -2.45 -5.61 16.42
N PHE A 176 -3.69 -5.11 16.33
CA PHE A 176 -4.00 -3.68 16.43
C PHE A 176 -5.01 -3.45 17.55
N GLY A 177 -4.54 -3.59 18.79
CA GLY A 177 -5.20 -3.02 19.94
C GLY A 177 -5.18 -1.50 19.81
N TRP A 178 -6.36 -0.91 19.66
CA TRP A 178 -6.54 0.52 19.85
C TRP A 178 -6.46 0.74 21.36
N SER A 179 -5.33 1.26 21.82
CA SER A 179 -5.11 1.78 23.16
C SER A 179 -4.50 3.16 23.02
#